data_AF-A0A536HNE8-F1
#
_entry.id   AF-A0A536HNE8-F1
#
_cell.length_a   1.000
_cell.length_b   1.000
_cell.length_c   1.000
_cell.angle_alpha   90.00
_cell.angle_beta   90.00
_cell.angle_gamma   90.00
#
_symmetry.space_group_name_H-M   'P 1'
#
loop_
_entity.id
_entity.type
_entity.pdbx_description
1 polymer ?
#
loop_
_entity_poly.entity_id
_entity_poly.type
_entity_poly.pdbx_seq_one_letter_code
_entity_poly.pdbx_strand_id
1 'polypeptide(L)'
;MGVLDHSSPSQGGCKSSMTSTSVEASGKTVDEAVEKALENLEEARENVEVEVLDEQPEEARVRVTLRDTYARKARQVVADLLLKMGILAQVYIRKADDPVMIDIGGENLGLLIGWRGETLRAFQT
;
A
#
# COMPACT_ATOMS: atom_id res chain seq x y z
N MET A 1 2.54 20.10 -27.78
CA MET A 1 3.54 19.76 -26.75
C MET A 1 2.78 18.99 -25.68
N GLY A 2 2.67 17.67 -25.85
CA GLY A 2 1.85 16.79 -25.01
C GLY A 2 2.55 16.55 -23.68
N VAL A 3 1.84 16.78 -22.59
CA VAL A 3 2.27 16.37 -21.25
C VAL A 3 2.12 14.86 -21.15
N LEU A 4 3.21 14.21 -20.73
CA LEU A 4 3.35 12.77 -20.62
C LEU A 4 2.40 12.24 -19.56
N ASP A 5 1.50 11.38 -20.01
CA ASP A 5 0.76 10.41 -19.22
C ASP A 5 1.72 9.47 -18.49
N HIS A 6 1.83 9.63 -17.18
CA HIS A 6 2.35 8.56 -16.31
C HIS A 6 1.14 7.81 -15.74
N SER A 7 0.60 6.94 -16.57
CA SER A 7 -0.20 5.81 -16.11
C SER A 7 0.77 4.78 -15.54
N SER A 8 0.78 4.61 -14.22
CA SER A 8 1.40 3.45 -13.58
C SER A 8 0.30 2.45 -13.21
N PRO A 9 0.18 1.30 -13.88
CA PRO A 9 -0.55 0.16 -13.36
C PRO A 9 0.44 -0.70 -12.58
N SER A 10 0.58 -0.50 -11.26
CA SER A 10 1.30 -1.48 -10.43
C SER A 10 0.37 -2.65 -10.08
N GLN A 11 0.27 -3.57 -11.04
CA GLN A 11 -0.13 -4.95 -10.78
C GLN A 11 1.06 -5.71 -10.19
N GLY A 12 0.81 -6.44 -9.11
CA GLY A 12 1.46 -7.71 -8.82
C GLY A 12 2.66 -7.65 -7.88
N GLY A 13 2.58 -8.44 -6.80
CA GLY A 13 3.75 -8.76 -5.99
C GLY A 13 3.42 -9.17 -4.56
N CYS A 14 2.69 -10.27 -4.36
CA CYS A 14 2.86 -11.03 -3.11
C CYS A 14 4.29 -11.61 -3.12
N LYS A 15 5.24 -10.90 -2.53
CA LYS A 15 6.47 -11.50 -2.01
C LYS A 15 6.37 -11.52 -0.49
N SER A 16 6.05 -12.70 0.02
CA SER A 16 6.28 -13.06 1.41
C SER A 16 7.79 -13.13 1.66
N SER A 17 8.33 -12.20 2.44
CA SER A 17 9.44 -12.48 3.35
C SER A 17 9.53 -11.41 4.44
N MET A 18 9.42 -11.89 5.66
CA MET A 18 9.48 -11.21 6.94
C MET A 18 10.84 -10.53 7.17
N THR A 19 10.90 -9.20 7.28
CA THR A 19 11.62 -8.38 8.29
C THR A 19 11.62 -6.90 7.89
N SER A 20 11.22 -6.01 8.81
CA SER A 20 11.29 -4.54 8.77
C SER A 20 10.85 -3.86 7.47
N THR A 21 9.65 -3.28 7.46
CA THR A 21 9.07 -2.43 6.39
C THR A 21 9.80 -1.09 6.19
N SER A 22 11.07 -1.00 6.59
CA SER A 22 11.93 0.17 6.47
C SER A 22 13.27 -0.24 5.86
N VAL A 23 13.70 0.48 4.82
CA VAL A 23 14.97 0.31 4.13
C VAL A 23 15.84 1.53 4.40
N GLU A 24 17.07 1.30 4.83
CA GLU A 24 18.08 2.35 4.98
C GLU A 24 18.96 2.35 3.73
N ALA A 25 19.14 3.52 3.13
CA ALA A 25 19.99 3.70 1.96
C ALA A 25 20.94 4.88 2.18
N SER A 26 22.14 4.76 1.61
CA SER A 26 23.11 5.86 1.55
C SER A 26 23.45 6.21 0.11
N GLY A 27 23.76 7.49 -0.11
CA GLY A 27 24.09 8.05 -1.41
C GLY A 27 25.02 9.24 -1.27
N LYS A 28 25.61 9.71 -2.38
CA LYS A 28 26.45 10.91 -2.37
C LYS A 28 25.63 12.18 -2.14
N THR A 29 24.33 12.12 -2.43
CA THR A 29 23.35 13.17 -2.16
C THR A 29 22.07 12.55 -1.55
N VAL A 30 21.25 13.39 -0.91
CA VAL A 30 19.96 12.97 -0.33
C VAL A 30 19.06 12.36 -1.42
N ASP A 31 18.95 13.01 -2.58
CA ASP A 31 18.14 12.51 -3.70
C ASP A 31 18.60 11.14 -4.20
N GLU A 32 19.90 10.90 -4.34
CA GLU A 32 20.44 9.60 -4.79
C GLU A 32 20.13 8.49 -3.76
N ALA A 33 20.20 8.81 -2.47
CA ALA A 33 19.87 7.88 -1.41
C ALA A 33 18.37 7.52 -1.41
N VAL A 34 17.50 8.50 -1.67
CA VAL A 34 16.05 8.29 -1.76
C VAL A 34 15.67 7.46 -2.99
N GLU A 35 16.23 7.74 -4.17
CA GLU A 35 15.96 6.94 -5.38
C GLU A 35 16.35 5.48 -5.20
N LYS A 36 17.54 5.20 -4.65
CA LYS A 36 17.97 3.83 -4.35
C LYS A 36 17.04 3.13 -3.36
N ALA A 37 16.58 3.84 -2.34
CA ALA A 37 15.65 3.27 -1.37
C ALA A 37 14.27 2.96 -2.00
N LEU A 38 13.76 3.85 -2.85
CA LEU A 38 12.50 3.65 -3.57
C LEU A 38 12.58 2.48 -4.56
N GLU A 39 13.69 2.33 -5.28
CA GLU A 39 13.93 1.22 -6.19
C GLU A 39 13.94 -0.13 -5.46
N ASN A 40 14.58 -0.19 -4.28
CA ASN A 40 14.57 -1.40 -3.45
C ASN A 40 13.19 -1.74 -2.86
N LEU A 41 12.36 -0.73 -2.62
CA LEU A 41 11.01 -0.91 -2.09
C LEU A 41 9.95 -1.14 -3.18
N GLU A 42 10.28 -0.90 -4.46
CA GLU A 42 9.34 -0.93 -5.60
C GLU A 42 8.06 -0.11 -5.36
N GLU A 43 8.16 0.97 -4.57
CA GLU A 43 7.03 1.76 -4.09
C GLU A 43 7.19 3.23 -4.45
N ALA A 44 6.05 3.91 -4.59
CA ALA A 44 6.04 5.32 -4.96
C ALA A 44 6.46 6.19 -3.76
N ARG A 45 7.11 7.34 -4.04
CA ARG A 45 7.51 8.33 -3.02
C ARG A 45 6.36 8.80 -2.12
N GLU A 46 5.13 8.70 -2.59
CA GLU A 46 3.90 9.04 -1.86
C GLU A 46 3.50 7.98 -0.82
N ASN A 47 3.90 6.72 -1.03
CA ASN A 47 3.60 5.57 -0.18
C ASN A 47 4.70 5.31 0.85
N VAL A 48 5.71 6.16 0.94
CA VAL A 48 6.83 6.02 1.88
C VAL A 48 7.05 7.28 2.69
N GLU A 49 7.61 7.09 3.87
CA GLU A 49 8.03 8.12 4.81
C GLU A 49 9.54 8.13 4.81
N VAL A 50 10.12 9.26 4.43
CA VAL A 50 11.57 9.43 4.33
C VAL A 50 12.05 10.19 5.56
N GLU A 51 12.90 9.55 6.34
CA GLU A 51 13.58 10.13 7.50
C GLU A 51 15.07 10.27 7.18
N VAL A 52 15.61 11.49 7.27
CA VAL A 52 17.03 11.74 7.04
C VAL A 52 17.77 11.50 8.35
N LEU A 53 18.65 10.50 8.38
CA LEU A 53 19.41 10.13 9.58
C LEU A 53 20.71 10.95 9.66
N ASP A 54 21.43 11.07 8.54
CA ASP A 54 22.69 11.80 8.45
C ASP A 54 22.72 12.64 7.16
N GLU A 55 23.00 13.95 7.30
CA GLU A 55 23.28 14.86 6.19
C GLU A 55 24.74 15.33 6.24
N GLN A 56 25.63 14.64 5.52
CA GLN A 56 27.00 15.11 5.31
C GLN A 56 27.15 15.61 3.87
N PRO A 57 28.04 16.60 3.62
CA PRO A 57 28.26 17.12 2.27
C PRO A 57 28.86 16.08 1.31
N GLU A 58 29.44 14.99 1.83
CA GLU A 58 30.03 13.91 1.04
C GLU A 58 29.19 12.62 1.07
N GLU A 59 28.26 12.46 2.02
CA GLU A 59 27.40 11.28 2.15
C GLU A 59 26.07 11.63 2.85
N ALA A 60 24.95 11.14 2.30
CA ALA A 60 23.63 11.26 2.90
C ALA A 60 23.07 9.87 3.22
N ARG A 61 22.48 9.72 4.41
CA ARG A 61 21.82 8.47 4.84
C ARG A 61 20.36 8.75 5.11
N VAL A 62 19.50 8.03 4.40
CA VAL A 62 18.05 8.13 4.55
C VAL A 62 17.48 6.78 4.96
N ARG A 63 16.49 6.84 5.82
CA ARG A 63 15.65 5.70 6.18
C ARG A 63 14.30 5.91 5.54
N VAL A 64 13.94 5.00 4.64
CA VAL A 64 12.66 5.01 3.96
C VAL A 64 11.79 3.93 4.58
N THR A 65 10.69 4.35 5.20
CA THR A 65 9.72 3.44 5.81
C THR A 65 8.47 3.43 4.95
N LEU A 66 7.91 2.26 4.64
CA LEU A 66 6.63 2.20 3.95
C LEU A 66 5.54 2.82 4.82
N ARG A 67 4.86 3.85 4.29
CA ARG A 67 3.66 4.41 4.92
C ARG A 67 2.57 3.38 4.80
N ASP A 68 2.29 2.77 5.93
CA ASP A 68 1.21 1.82 6.05
C ASP A 68 -0.11 2.60 6.23
N THR A 69 -0.64 3.08 5.11
CA THR A 69 -1.86 3.90 5.10
C THR A 69 -3.02 3.10 5.69
N TYR A 70 -3.96 3.80 6.36
CA TYR A 70 -5.18 3.20 6.86
C TYR A 70 -5.93 2.44 5.76
N ALA A 71 -5.89 2.94 4.53
CA ALA A 71 -6.48 2.28 3.36
C ALA A 71 -5.84 0.92 3.05
N ARG A 72 -4.52 0.82 3.10
CA ARG A 72 -3.80 -0.43 2.83
C ARG A 72 -4.06 -1.46 3.93
N LYS A 73 -4.04 -1.03 5.19
CA LYS A 73 -4.41 -1.87 6.34
C LYS A 73 -5.85 -2.34 6.24
N ALA A 74 -6.79 -1.45 5.95
CA ALA A 74 -8.20 -1.79 5.79
C ALA A 74 -8.41 -2.80 4.64
N ARG A 75 -7.77 -2.58 3.48
CA ARG A 75 -7.79 -3.55 2.37
C ARG A 75 -7.28 -4.92 2.82
N GLN A 76 -6.16 -4.96 3.53
CA GLN A 76 -5.55 -6.21 3.95
C GLN A 76 -6.40 -6.96 4.97
N VAL A 77 -6.95 -6.25 5.96
CA VAL A 77 -7.90 -6.81 6.93
C VAL A 77 -9.15 -7.36 6.24
N VAL A 78 -9.72 -6.61 5.31
CA VAL A 78 -10.89 -7.05 4.54
C VAL A 78 -10.54 -8.29 3.71
N ALA A 79 -9.43 -8.27 2.96
CA ALA A 79 -9.00 -9.40 2.14
C ALA A 79 -8.75 -10.67 2.98
N ASP A 80 -8.06 -10.55 4.12
CA ASP A 80 -7.80 -11.69 5.02
C ASP A 80 -9.10 -12.25 5.63
N LEU A 81 -10.05 -11.38 5.98
CA LEU A 81 -11.33 -11.80 6.53
C LEU A 81 -12.18 -12.53 5.48
N LEU A 82 -12.21 -12.02 4.23
CA LEU A 82 -12.87 -12.68 3.10
C LEU A 82 -12.27 -14.06 2.83
N LEU A 83 -10.94 -14.16 2.86
CA LEU A 83 -10.22 -15.42 2.67
C LEU A 83 -10.55 -16.44 3.78
N LYS A 84 -10.58 -16.00 5.05
CA LYS A 84 -10.95 -16.86 6.19
C LYS A 84 -12.40 -17.34 6.12
N MET A 85 -13.30 -16.55 5.51
CA MET A 85 -14.68 -16.95 5.25
C MET A 85 -14.82 -17.87 4.02
N GLY A 86 -13.72 -18.18 3.31
CA GLY A 86 -13.74 -18.99 2.08
C GLY A 86 -14.32 -18.25 0.88
N ILE A 87 -14.37 -16.92 0.91
CA ILE A 87 -14.94 -16.09 -0.14
C ILE A 87 -13.80 -15.57 -1.01
N LEU A 88 -13.76 -16.02 -2.26
CA LEU A 88 -12.81 -15.55 -3.25
C LEU A 88 -13.28 -14.21 -3.82
N ALA A 89 -12.78 -13.12 -3.25
CA ALA A 89 -13.10 -11.77 -3.66
C ALA A 89 -11.85 -10.91 -3.84
N GLN A 90 -11.89 -10.03 -4.83
CA GLN A 90 -10.89 -9.02 -5.11
C GLN A 90 -11.27 -7.72 -4.39
N VAL A 91 -10.30 -7.15 -3.69
CA VAL A 91 -10.47 -5.91 -2.91
C VAL A 91 -9.63 -4.81 -3.56
N TYR A 92 -10.27 -3.72 -3.94
CA TYR A 92 -9.66 -2.55 -4.59
C TYR A 92 -9.83 -1.31 -3.72
N ILE A 93 -8.78 -0.51 -3.58
CA ILE A 93 -8.87 0.81 -2.94
C ILE A 93 -9.18 1.81 -4.05
N ARG A 94 -10.32 2.50 -3.95
CA ARG A 94 -10.72 3.56 -4.89
C ARG A 94 -10.25 4.93 -4.43
N LYS A 95 -10.25 5.15 -3.12
CA LYS A 95 -9.78 6.40 -2.50
C LYS A 95 -9.11 6.07 -1.17
N ALA A 96 -7.87 6.52 -1.01
CA ALA A 96 -7.10 6.31 0.22
C ALA A 96 -7.26 7.47 1.22
N ASP A 97 -7.95 8.54 0.84
CA ASP A 97 -8.31 9.68 1.70
C ASP A 97 -9.50 9.34 2.61
N ASP A 98 -9.89 10.30 3.46
CA ASP A 98 -11.05 10.17 4.36
C ASP A 98 -12.37 10.59 3.65
N PRO A 99 -13.42 9.74 3.61
CA PRO A 99 -13.45 8.34 4.05
C PRO A 99 -12.81 7.39 3.01
N VAL A 100 -12.11 6.37 3.51
CA VAL A 100 -11.45 5.37 2.66
C VAL A 100 -12.51 4.57 1.91
N MET A 101 -12.44 4.58 0.58
CA MET A 101 -13.37 3.87 -0.29
C MET A 101 -12.75 2.57 -0.79
N ILE A 102 -13.34 1.44 -0.39
CA ILE A 102 -12.91 0.10 -0.77
C ILE A 102 -14.02 -0.58 -1.56
N ASP A 103 -13.70 -1.00 -2.78
CA ASP A 103 -14.60 -1.79 -3.63
C ASP A 103 -14.21 -3.27 -3.53
N ILE A 104 -15.21 -4.13 -3.32
CA ILE A 104 -15.05 -5.59 -3.25
C ILE A 104 -15.81 -6.21 -4.42
N GLY A 105 -15.10 -6.91 -5.30
CA GLY A 105 -15.65 -7.58 -6.49
C GLY A 105 -15.33 -9.08 -6.48
N GLY A 106 -16.24 -9.95 -6.92
CA GLY A 106 -15.98 -11.38 -6.95
C GLY A 106 -17.21 -12.23 -7.23
N GLU A 107 -16.99 -13.53 -7.36
CA GLU A 107 -18.08 -14.51 -7.43
C GLU A 107 -18.57 -14.82 -6.01
N ASN A 108 -19.88 -14.98 -5.81
CA ASN A 108 -20.50 -15.29 -4.51
C ASN A 108 -20.44 -14.19 -3.42
N LEU A 109 -20.40 -12.89 -3.80
CA LEU A 109 -20.52 -11.77 -2.85
C LEU A 109 -21.87 -11.72 -2.10
N GLY A 110 -22.88 -12.49 -2.51
CA GLY A 110 -24.16 -12.58 -1.81
C GLY A 110 -24.03 -13.03 -0.35
N LEU A 111 -23.00 -13.82 -0.02
CA LEU A 111 -22.66 -14.19 1.36
C LEU A 111 -22.23 -13.00 2.22
N LEU A 112 -21.58 -12.00 1.62
CA LEU A 112 -21.12 -10.78 2.31
C LEU A 112 -22.23 -9.79 2.58
N ILE A 113 -23.31 -9.84 1.79
CA ILE A 113 -24.52 -9.08 2.06
C ILE A 113 -25.28 -9.75 3.22
N GLY A 114 -25.30 -11.09 3.29
CA GLY A 114 -26.04 -11.83 4.32
C GLY A 114 -27.55 -11.65 4.18
N TRP A 115 -28.33 -12.25 5.08
CA TRP A 115 -29.79 -12.05 5.09
C TRP A 115 -30.08 -10.61 5.50
N ARG A 116 -30.73 -9.82 4.61
CA ARG A 116 -31.07 -8.39 4.82
C ARG A 116 -29.90 -7.42 5.02
N GLY A 117 -28.66 -7.75 4.66
CA GLY A 117 -27.55 -6.78 4.77
C GLY A 117 -26.84 -6.76 6.13
N GLU A 118 -27.13 -7.72 7.02
CA GLU A 118 -26.58 -7.75 8.39
C GLU A 118 -25.06 -7.88 8.40
N THR A 119 -24.50 -8.75 7.54
CA THR A 119 -23.05 -8.94 7.44
C THR A 119 -22.36 -7.68 6.93
N LEU A 120 -22.92 -7.01 5.92
CA LEU A 120 -22.33 -5.80 5.35
C LEU A 120 -22.29 -4.64 6.35
N ARG A 121 -23.29 -4.51 7.24
CA ARG A 121 -23.30 -3.50 8.31
C ARG A 121 -22.22 -3.74 9.37
N ALA A 122 -21.94 -4.99 9.71
CA ALA A 122 -20.89 -5.33 10.68
C ALA A 122 -19.48 -4.92 10.21
N PHE A 123 -19.28 -4.79 8.90
CA PHE A 123 -18.03 -4.30 8.30
C PHE A 123 -17.90 -2.78 8.24
N GLN A 124 -19.01 -2.04 8.37
CA GLN A 124 -19.05 -0.58 8.20
C GLN A 124 -19.11 0.20 9.53
N THR A 125 -19.09 -0.50 10.66
CA THR A 125 -19.18 0.10 12.01
C THR A 125 -17.79 0.27 12.59
#